data_AF-A0A453G3U4-F1
#
_entry.id   AF-A0A453G3U4-F1
#
_cell.length_a   1.000
_cell.length_b   1.000
_cell.length_c   1.000
_cell.angle_alpha   90.00
_cell.angle_beta   90.00
_cell.angle_gamma   90.00
#
_symmetry.space_group_name_H-M   'P 1'
#
loop_
_entity.id
_entity.type
_entity.pdbx_description
1 polymer ?
#
loop_
_entity_poly.entity_id
_entity_poly.type
_entity_poly.pdbx_seq_one_letter_code
_entity_poly.pdbx_strand_id
1 'polypeptide(L)'
;LPGFSVQVNLSAAEIKRLADRIIAKSKETYDAVAAVPLDKVNFANAIAPLAELDAQQFPLVQACVLPRMVSPSEDICRASAEAEKRLDSHFLLCR
;
A
#
# COMPACT_ATOMS: atom_id res chain seq x y z
N LEU A 1 18.73 -4.21 7.63
CA LEU A 1 19.39 -3.75 6.38
C LEU A 1 18.97 -2.30 6.15
N PRO A 2 19.88 -1.37 5.84
CA PRO A 2 19.49 -0.04 5.41
C PRO A 2 18.64 -0.19 4.13
N GLY A 3 17.40 0.27 4.15
CA GLY A 3 16.48 0.18 3.01
C GLY A 3 15.21 -0.65 3.22
N PHE A 4 15.12 -1.45 4.29
CA PHE A 4 13.88 -2.17 4.64
C PHE A 4 13.55 -2.00 6.13
N SER A 5 12.65 -1.05 6.41
CA SER A 5 12.09 -0.83 7.74
C SER A 5 10.60 -1.15 7.69
N VAL A 6 10.22 -2.29 8.26
CA VAL A 6 8.81 -2.71 8.35
C VAL A 6 8.37 -2.73 9.81
N GLN A 7 7.22 -2.14 10.09
CA GLN A 7 6.61 -2.19 11.42
C GLN A 7 5.85 -3.50 11.57
N VAL A 8 6.25 -4.33 12.54
CA VAL A 8 5.63 -5.65 12.81
C VAL A 8 4.83 -5.67 14.12
N ASN A 9 4.83 -4.57 14.86
CA ASN A 9 4.20 -4.43 16.17
C ASN A 9 2.86 -3.65 16.12
N LEU A 10 2.16 -3.70 14.98
CA LEU A 10 0.86 -3.04 14.80
C LEU A 10 -0.27 -3.86 15.44
N SER A 11 -1.22 -3.17 16.07
CA SER A 11 -2.48 -3.77 16.49
C SER A 11 -3.39 -4.09 15.28
N ALA A 12 -4.39 -4.95 15.48
CA ALA A 12 -5.38 -5.27 14.45
C ALA A 12 -6.10 -4.02 13.88
N ALA A 13 -6.40 -3.03 14.73
CA ALA A 13 -7.02 -1.77 14.31
C ALA A 13 -6.06 -0.90 13.48
N GLU A 14 -4.78 -0.87 13.83
CA GLU A 14 -3.74 -0.14 13.09
C GLU A 14 -3.47 -0.78 11.73
N ILE A 15 -3.44 -2.11 11.64
CA ILE A 15 -3.33 -2.84 10.36
C ILE A 15 -4.47 -2.43 9.42
N LYS A 16 -5.72 -2.43 9.92
CA LYS A 16 -6.88 -2.02 9.12
C LYS A 16 -6.76 -0.58 8.63
N ARG A 17 -6.43 0.36 9.52
CA ARG A 17 -6.24 1.78 9.18
C ARG A 17 -5.09 2.00 8.21
N LEU A 18 -4.01 1.22 8.33
CA LEU A 18 -2.88 1.30 7.43
C LEU A 18 -3.27 0.84 6.02
N ALA A 19 -3.99 -0.28 5.89
CA ALA A 19 -4.52 -0.73 4.60
C ALA A 19 -5.44 0.33 3.96
N ASP A 20 -6.34 0.95 4.73
CA ASP A 20 -7.21 2.03 4.25
C ASP A 20 -6.39 3.22 3.70
N ARG A 21 -5.32 3.61 4.41
CA ARG A 21 -4.42 4.69 3.99
C ARG A 21 -3.63 4.36 2.72
N ILE A 22 -3.14 3.12 2.59
CA ILE A 22 -2.41 2.67 1.39
C ILE A 22 -3.34 2.76 0.17
N ILE A 23 -4.56 2.23 0.28
CA ILE A 23 -5.58 2.27 -0.77
C ILE A 23 -5.90 3.71 -1.16
N ALA A 24 -6.20 4.57 -0.17
CA ALA A 24 -6.54 5.97 -0.42
C ALA A 24 -5.40 6.71 -1.14
N LYS A 25 -4.15 6.52 -0.71
CA LYS A 25 -2.99 7.18 -1.32
C LYS A 25 -2.70 6.66 -2.73
N SER A 26 -2.80 5.35 -2.94
CA SER A 26 -2.68 4.75 -4.28
C SER A 26 -3.70 5.36 -5.22
N LYS A 27 -4.98 5.34 -4.83
CA LYS A 27 -6.07 5.89 -5.63
C LYS A 27 -5.83 7.37 -5.96
N GLU A 28 -5.48 8.18 -4.97
CA GLU A 28 -5.18 9.60 -5.17
C GLU A 28 -4.09 9.80 -6.24
N THR A 29 -2.97 9.08 -6.16
CA THR A 29 -1.87 9.20 -7.11
C THR A 29 -2.26 8.72 -8.52
N TYR A 30 -2.93 7.56 -8.62
CA TYR A 30 -3.38 7.06 -9.92
C TYR A 30 -4.41 7.98 -10.58
N ASP A 31 -5.38 8.49 -9.81
CA ASP A 31 -6.38 9.44 -10.29
C ASP A 31 -5.72 10.76 -10.74
N ALA A 32 -4.71 11.25 -10.01
CA ALA A 32 -3.96 12.46 -10.37
C ALA A 32 -3.16 12.27 -11.67
N VAL A 33 -2.50 11.13 -11.86
CA VAL A 33 -1.78 10.79 -13.09
C VAL A 33 -2.74 10.64 -14.27
N ALA A 34 -3.88 9.97 -14.07
CA ALA A 34 -4.89 9.79 -15.10
C ALA A 34 -5.57 11.11 -15.53
N ALA A 35 -5.60 12.12 -14.65
CA ALA A 35 -6.15 13.44 -14.96
C ALA A 35 -5.21 14.33 -15.78
N VAL A 36 -3.94 13.93 -16.01
CA VAL A 36 -3.00 14.71 -16.81
C VAL A 36 -3.43 14.72 -18.29
N PRO A 37 -3.62 15.90 -18.92
CA PRO A 37 -3.91 15.98 -20.35
C PRO A 37 -2.82 15.30 -21.19
N LEU A 38 -3.22 14.54 -22.22
CA LEU A 38 -2.31 13.71 -23.02
C LEU A 38 -1.15 14.51 -23.64
N ASP A 39 -1.40 15.75 -24.05
CA ASP A 39 -0.42 16.68 -24.62
C ASP A 39 0.59 17.22 -23.58
N LYS A 40 0.34 16.99 -22.29
CA LYS A 40 1.14 17.48 -21.17
C LYS A 40 1.83 16.36 -20.38
N VAL A 41 1.62 15.10 -20.76
CA VAL A 41 2.25 13.94 -20.11
C VAL A 41 3.77 14.02 -20.26
N ASN A 42 4.47 13.86 -19.15
CA ASN A 42 5.92 13.78 -19.11
C ASN A 42 6.38 12.92 -17.93
N PHE A 43 7.70 12.71 -17.84
CA PHE A 43 8.28 11.89 -16.78
C PHE A 43 7.88 12.36 -15.37
N ALA A 44 7.91 13.67 -15.11
CA ALA A 44 7.73 14.23 -13.77
C ALA A 44 6.27 14.12 -13.27
N ASN A 45 5.28 14.13 -14.17
CA ASN A 45 3.87 14.09 -13.79
C ASN A 45 3.17 12.74 -14.02
N ALA A 46 3.79 11.81 -14.75
CA ALA A 46 3.20 10.48 -14.97
C ALA A 46 4.06 9.35 -14.41
N ILE A 47 5.38 9.36 -14.64
CA ILE A 47 6.25 8.22 -14.27
C ILE A 47 6.79 8.37 -12.86
N ALA A 48 7.36 9.54 -12.52
CA ALA A 48 7.96 9.78 -11.22
C ALA A 48 6.98 9.57 -10.04
N PRO A 49 5.72 10.06 -10.09
CA PRO A 49 4.78 9.87 -8.99
C PRO A 49 4.40 8.40 -8.77
N LEU A 50 4.29 7.61 -9.84
CA LEU A 50 4.00 6.18 -9.74
C LEU A 50 5.20 5.40 -9.19
N ALA A 51 6.42 5.71 -9.65
CA ALA A 51 7.63 5.08 -9.13
C ALA A 51 7.86 5.40 -7.64
N GLU A 52 7.59 6.64 -7.23
CA GLU A 52 7.67 7.05 -5.84
C GLU A 52 6.59 6.39 -4.98
N LEU A 53 5.36 6.26 -5.51
CA LEU A 53 4.29 5.51 -4.86
C LEU A 53 4.72 4.06 -4.58
N ASP A 54 5.23 3.34 -5.59
CA ASP A 54 5.67 1.95 -5.45
C ASP A 54 6.73 1.80 -4.34
N ALA A 55 7.72 2.70 -4.34
CA ALA A 55 8.79 2.71 -3.34
C ALA A 55 8.26 2.96 -1.91
N GLN A 56 7.33 3.91 -1.76
CA GLN A 56 6.74 4.24 -0.45
C GLN A 56 5.77 3.15 0.04
N GLN A 57 5.01 2.53 -0.86
CA GLN A 57 3.98 1.56 -0.50
C GLN A 57 4.54 0.20 -0.14
N PHE A 58 5.66 -0.21 -0.75
CA PHE A 58 6.26 -1.52 -0.50
C PHE A 58 6.43 -1.83 1.00
N PRO A 59 7.14 -1.03 1.82
CA PRO A 59 7.30 -1.34 3.26
C PRO A 59 5.98 -1.26 4.04
N LEU A 60 5.02 -0.43 3.62
CA LEU A 60 3.73 -0.28 4.29
C LEU A 60 2.84 -1.50 4.05
N VAL A 61 2.84 -2.03 2.81
CA VAL A 61 2.16 -3.28 2.48
C VAL A 61 2.77 -4.43 3.28
N GLN A 62 4.11 -4.51 3.37
CA GLN A 62 4.77 -5.52 4.20
C GLN A 62 4.33 -5.44 5.67
N ALA A 63 4.15 -4.23 6.22
CA ALA A 63 3.66 -4.05 7.59
C ALA A 63 2.23 -4.58 7.81
N CYS A 64 1.39 -4.57 6.75
CA CYS A 64 0.04 -5.13 6.78
C CYS A 64 0.03 -6.66 6.64
N VAL A 65 0.92 -7.25 5.83
CA VAL A 65 0.80 -8.68 5.41
C VAL A 65 1.71 -9.63 6.17
N LEU A 66 2.88 -9.18 6.64
CA LEU A 66 3.79 -10.02 7.42
C LEU A 66 3.16 -10.55 8.72
N PRO A 67 2.34 -9.78 9.49
CA PRO A 67 1.79 -10.24 10.75
C PRO A 67 0.98 -11.55 10.65
N ARG A 68 0.33 -11.84 9.52
CA ARG A 68 -0.35 -13.12 9.25
C ARG A 68 0.55 -14.34 9.47
N MET A 69 1.84 -14.23 9.18
CA MET A 69 2.78 -15.35 9.17
C MET A 69 3.57 -15.48 10.47
N VAL A 70 3.67 -14.41 11.26
CA VAL A 70 4.62 -14.34 12.38
C VAL A 70 3.98 -13.94 13.71
N SER A 71 2.76 -13.41 13.71
CA SER A 71 2.10 -12.99 14.94
C SER A 71 1.57 -14.20 15.72
N PRO A 72 1.75 -14.25 17.06
CA PRO A 72 1.12 -15.25 17.90
C PRO A 72 -0.37 -14.95 18.19
N SER A 73 -0.87 -13.78 17.78
CA SER A 73 -2.26 -13.36 18.03
C SER A 73 -3.14 -13.64 16.81
N GLU A 74 -4.17 -14.47 17.00
CA GLU A 74 -5.13 -14.79 15.94
C GLU A 74 -5.87 -13.56 15.40
N ASP A 75 -6.22 -12.60 16.26
CA ASP A 75 -6.90 -11.37 15.85
C ASP A 75 -6.02 -10.52 14.92
N ILE A 76 -4.72 -10.44 15.22
CA ILE A 76 -3.75 -9.76 14.35
C ILE A 76 -3.58 -10.53 13.04
N CYS A 77 -3.48 -11.86 13.08
CA CYS A 77 -3.37 -12.68 11.88
C CYS A 77 -4.59 -12.52 10.96
N ARG A 78 -5.79 -12.51 11.53
CA ARG A 78 -7.04 -12.30 10.80
C ARG A 78 -7.11 -10.90 10.18
N ALA A 79 -6.77 -9.87 10.95
CA ALA A 79 -6.73 -8.50 10.43
C ALA A 79 -5.70 -8.32 9.30
N SER A 80 -4.55 -8.97 9.42
CA SER A 80 -3.50 -9.00 8.39
C SER A 80 -3.96 -9.70 7.11
N ALA A 81 -4.59 -10.87 7.21
CA ALA A 81 -5.12 -11.59 6.05
C ALA A 81 -6.24 -10.83 5.33
N GLU A 82 -7.13 -10.15 6.08
CA GLU A 82 -8.16 -9.30 5.49
C GLU A 82 -7.55 -8.06 4.82
N ALA A 83 -6.53 -7.45 5.44
CA ALA A 83 -5.79 -6.34 4.83
C ALA A 83 -5.13 -6.75 3.50
N GLU A 84 -4.47 -7.92 3.46
CA GLU A 84 -3.87 -8.49 2.23
C GLU A 84 -4.93 -8.65 1.13
N LYS A 85 -6.05 -9.31 1.42
CA LYS A 85 -7.14 -9.49 0.46
C LYS A 85 -7.65 -8.17 -0.13
N ARG A 86 -7.81 -7.15 0.73
CA ARG A 86 -8.27 -5.81 0.31
C ARG A 86 -7.24 -5.10 -0.54
N LEU A 87 -5.97 -5.18 -0.17
CA LEU A 87 -4.85 -4.60 -0.93
C LEU A 87 -4.71 -5.27 -2.29
N ASP A 88 -4.73 -6.60 -2.37
CA ASP A 88 -4.68 -7.36 -3.62
C ASP A 88 -5.84 -6.98 -4.55
N SER A 89 -7.06 -6.91 -3.99
CA SER A 89 -8.25 -6.50 -4.75
C SER A 89 -8.10 -5.08 -5.31
N HIS A 90 -7.53 -4.15 -4.53
CA HIS A 90 -7.26 -2.78 -4.99
C HIS A 90 -6.19 -2.72 -6.07
N PHE A 91 -5.08 -3.45 -5.90
CA PHE A 91 -4.00 -3.46 -6.87
C PHE A 91 -4.41 -4.09 -8.20
N LEU A 92 -5.32 -5.07 -8.20
CA LEU A 92 -5.90 -5.60 -9.45
C LEU A 92 -6.79 -4.60 -10.20
N LEU A 93 -7.36 -3.60 -9.52
CA LEU A 93 -8.23 -2.59 -10.13
C LEU A 93 -7.44 -1.38 -10.64
N CYS A 94 -6.38 -0.99 -9.92
CA CYS A 94 -5.61 0.21 -10.24
C CYS A 94 -4.39 -0.04 -11.14
N ARG A 95 -3.93 -1.28 -11.26
CA ARG A 95 -2.76 -1.66 -12.05
C ARG A 95 -3.15 -2.39 -13.33
#